data_AF-A0A3C0BAQ9-F1
#
_entry.id   AF-A0A3C0BAQ9-F1
#
_cell.length_a   1.000
_cell.length_b   1.000
_cell.length_c   1.000
_cell.angle_alpha   90.00
_cell.angle_beta   90.00
_cell.angle_gamma   90.00
#
_symmetry.space_group_name_H-M   'P 1'
#
loop_
_entity.id
_entity.type
_entity.pdbx_description
1 polymer ?
#
loop_
_entity_poly.entity_id
_entity_poly.type
_entity_poly.pdbx_seq_one_letter_code
_entity_poly.pdbx_strand_id
1 'polypeptide(L)'
;IVWFGEMVPLMEEAAYIAALADIFMVVGTSLVVYPAAGLLRYAPDHARKFAIDPKPLPVMGIPNLEFIQEKAGLAVPPLVDRLLKEARQ
;
A
#
# COMPACT_ATOMS: atom_id res chain seq x y z
N ILE A 1 20.39 5.64 -3.78
CA ILE A 1 19.48 6.82 -3.86
C ILE A 1 19.10 6.95 -5.32
N VAL A 2 17.82 7.22 -5.62
CA VAL A 2 17.34 7.49 -6.98
C VAL A 2 16.87 8.94 -6.99
N TRP A 3 17.32 9.72 -7.97
CA TRP A 3 16.93 11.12 -8.10
C TRP A 3 15.71 11.27 -9.02
N PHE A 4 15.04 12.43 -8.94
CA PHE A 4 13.93 12.73 -9.85
C PHE A 4 14.40 12.76 -11.31
N GLY A 5 13.64 12.10 -12.18
CA GLY A 5 13.97 11.95 -13.60
C GLY A 5 14.86 10.74 -13.90
N GLU A 6 15.43 10.08 -12.89
CA GLU A 6 16.14 8.82 -13.06
C GLU A 6 15.17 7.64 -13.08
N MET A 7 15.57 6.57 -13.77
CA MET A 7 14.83 5.32 -13.72
C MET A 7 14.88 4.72 -12.32
N VAL A 8 13.73 4.33 -11.79
CA VAL A 8 13.65 3.58 -10.54
C VAL A 8 13.94 2.10 -10.84
N PRO A 9 15.05 1.54 -10.34
CA PRO A 9 15.37 0.14 -10.58
C PRO A 9 14.33 -0.78 -9.92
N LEU A 10 14.16 -1.99 -10.47
CA LEU A 10 13.28 -3.05 -9.95
C LEU A 10 11.78 -2.70 -9.91
N MET A 11 11.34 -1.66 -10.64
CA MET A 11 9.92 -1.29 -10.67
C MET A 11 9.03 -2.38 -11.28
N GLU A 12 9.51 -3.07 -12.31
CA GLU A 12 8.79 -4.20 -12.93
C GLU A 12 8.60 -5.37 -11.95
N GLU A 13 9.67 -5.75 -11.25
CA GLU A 13 9.64 -6.78 -10.20
C GLU A 13 8.65 -6.40 -9.08
N ALA A 14 8.69 -5.15 -8.63
CA ALA A 14 7.78 -4.65 -7.60
C ALA A 14 6.31 -4.68 -8.06
N ALA A 15 6.04 -4.33 -9.32
CA ALA A 15 4.71 -4.39 -9.90
C ALA A 15 4.21 -5.84 -10.01
N TYR A 16 5.08 -6.77 -10.41
CA TYR A 16 4.78 -8.20 -10.43
C TYR A 16 4.43 -8.73 -9.04
N ILE A 17 5.23 -8.43 -8.02
CA ILE A 17 4.96 -8.82 -6.63
C ILE A 17 3.64 -8.21 -6.15
N ALA A 18 3.38 -6.93 -6.45
CA ALA A 18 2.13 -6.27 -6.09
C ALA A 18 0.90 -6.96 -6.70
N ALA A 19 1.01 -7.42 -7.96
CA ALA A 19 -0.07 -8.12 -8.66
C ALA A 19 -0.41 -9.50 -8.08
N LEU A 20 0.50 -10.09 -7.29
CA LEU A 20 0.30 -11.38 -6.62
C LEU A 20 -0.24 -11.23 -5.19
N ALA A 21 -0.44 -10.01 -4.70
CA ALA A 21 -0.76 -9.78 -3.30
C ALA A 21 -2.23 -10.07 -2.98
N ASP A 22 -2.49 -10.90 -1.96
CA ASP A 22 -3.81 -11.01 -1.32
C ASP A 22 -4.10 -9.84 -0.38
N ILE A 23 -3.03 -9.27 0.20
CA ILE A 23 -3.06 -8.11 1.09
C ILE A 23 -1.98 -7.13 0.64
N PHE A 24 -2.36 -5.87 0.39
CA PHE A 24 -1.42 -4.80 0.02
C PHE A 24 -1.56 -3.62 0.99
N MET A 25 -0.45 -3.09 1.50
CA MET A 25 -0.49 -2.02 2.49
C MET A 25 0.43 -0.86 2.13
N VAL A 26 -0.13 0.34 2.13
CA VAL A 26 0.54 1.62 1.93
C VAL A 26 0.69 2.30 3.28
N VAL A 27 1.91 2.64 3.68
CA VAL A 27 2.20 3.23 5.00
C VAL A 27 3.07 4.47 4.85
N GLY A 28 2.59 5.62 5.35
CA GLY A 28 3.41 6.83 5.48
C GLY A 28 3.93 7.40 4.16
N THR A 29 3.14 7.34 3.09
CA THR A 29 3.45 7.94 1.79
C THR A 29 2.26 8.74 1.29
N SER A 30 2.54 9.86 0.64
CA SER A 30 1.52 10.73 0.04
C SER A 30 0.88 10.14 -1.23
N LEU A 31 1.44 9.06 -1.79
CA LEU A 31 1.03 8.49 -3.07
C LEU A 31 1.06 9.49 -4.25
N VAL A 32 2.01 10.44 -4.25
CA VAL A 32 2.18 11.42 -5.34
C VAL A 32 3.47 11.26 -6.14
N VAL A 33 4.40 10.40 -5.69
CA VAL A 33 5.68 10.18 -6.38
C VAL A 33 5.57 8.95 -7.27
N TYR A 34 5.61 9.18 -8.58
CA TYR A 34 5.61 8.12 -9.60
C TYR A 34 7.05 7.71 -9.96
N PRO A 35 7.27 6.44 -10.34
CA PRO A 35 6.28 5.38 -10.55
C PRO A 35 5.75 4.68 -9.29
N ALA A 36 6.42 4.82 -8.13
CA ALA A 36 6.12 4.03 -6.92
C ALA A 36 4.65 4.13 -6.44
N ALA A 37 4.03 5.31 -6.51
CA ALA A 37 2.62 5.50 -6.14
C ALA A 37 1.65 4.63 -6.98
N GLY A 38 2.05 4.24 -8.19
CA GLY A 38 1.27 3.39 -9.08
C GLY A 38 1.17 1.94 -8.60
N LEU A 39 2.08 1.47 -7.74
CA LEU A 39 2.11 0.07 -7.26
C LEU A 39 0.79 -0.37 -6.61
N LEU A 40 0.10 0.54 -5.92
CA LEU A 40 -1.21 0.28 -5.33
C LEU A 40 -2.26 -0.20 -6.35
N ARG A 41 -2.14 0.23 -7.61
CA ARG A 41 -3.07 -0.13 -8.70
C ARG A 41 -2.72 -1.45 -9.38
N TYR A 42 -1.53 -1.99 -9.13
CA TYR A 42 -1.16 -3.33 -9.61
C TYR A 42 -1.72 -4.41 -8.70
N ALA A 43 -1.98 -4.11 -7.42
CA ALA A 43 -2.65 -5.04 -6.52
C ALA A 43 -4.07 -5.36 -7.04
N PRO A 44 -4.46 -6.64 -7.13
CA PRO A 44 -5.68 -7.03 -7.80
C PRO A 44 -6.91 -6.57 -7.02
N ASP A 45 -8.05 -6.44 -7.70
CA ASP A 45 -9.26 -5.88 -7.08
C ASP A 45 -9.72 -6.68 -5.85
N HIS A 46 -9.56 -8.01 -5.86
CA HIS A 46 -9.90 -8.87 -4.73
C HIS A 46 -8.96 -8.72 -3.52
N ALA A 47 -7.76 -8.16 -3.70
CA ALA A 47 -6.82 -7.97 -2.61
C ALA A 47 -7.39 -6.98 -1.57
N ARG A 48 -7.20 -7.30 -0.29
CA ARG A 48 -7.48 -6.37 0.81
C ARG A 48 -6.39 -5.32 0.82
N LYS A 49 -6.76 -4.05 0.66
CA LYS A 49 -5.83 -2.93 0.57
C LYS A 49 -5.96 -2.06 1.82
N PHE A 50 -4.84 -1.63 2.37
CA PHE A 50 -4.80 -0.72 3.51
C PHE A 50 -3.96 0.49 3.16
N ALA A 51 -4.44 1.69 3.48
CA ALA A 51 -3.66 2.91 3.34
C ALA A 51 -3.63 3.65 4.68
N ILE A 52 -2.43 3.93 5.19
CA ILE A 52 -2.22 4.44 6.55
C ILE A 52 -1.41 5.72 6.47
N ASP A 53 -2.06 6.85 6.74
CA ASP A 53 -1.41 8.15 6.84
C ASP A 53 -2.30 9.12 7.66
N PRO A 54 -1.74 9.98 8.52
CA PRO A 54 -2.53 11.00 9.22
C PRO A 54 -3.17 12.03 8.26
N LYS A 55 -2.62 12.20 7.05
CA LYS A 55 -3.13 13.11 6.03
C LYS A 55 -4.00 12.35 5.01
N PRO A 56 -5.01 13.01 4.42
CA PRO A 56 -5.79 12.42 3.33
C PRO A 56 -4.92 11.98 2.16
N LEU A 57 -5.26 10.84 1.54
CA LEU A 57 -4.55 10.28 0.39
C LEU A 57 -5.45 10.24 -0.87
N PRO A 58 -4.87 10.34 -2.09
CA PRO A 58 -5.61 10.27 -3.34
C PRO A 58 -5.99 8.82 -3.72
N VAL A 59 -6.72 8.13 -2.84
CA VAL A 59 -7.08 6.69 -2.98
C VAL A 59 -8.53 6.45 -3.39
N MET A 60 -9.23 7.48 -3.87
CA MET A 60 -10.60 7.33 -4.37
C MET A 60 -10.67 6.36 -5.55
N GLY A 61 -11.68 5.50 -5.54
CA GLY A 61 -11.92 4.51 -6.60
C GLY A 61 -10.99 3.31 -6.58
N ILE A 62 -10.19 3.11 -5.52
CA ILE A 62 -9.44 1.86 -5.32
C ILE A 62 -10.35 0.83 -4.63
N PRO A 63 -10.63 -0.31 -5.26
CA PRO A 63 -11.50 -1.33 -4.68
C PRO A 63 -10.84 -2.04 -3.49
N ASN A 64 -11.67 -2.43 -2.53
CA ASN A 64 -11.27 -3.14 -1.31
C ASN A 64 -10.17 -2.43 -0.51
N LEU A 65 -10.19 -1.10 -0.51
CA LEU A 65 -9.24 -0.27 0.25
C LEU A 65 -9.88 0.29 1.53
N GLU A 66 -9.24 0.00 2.66
CA GLU A 66 -9.50 0.63 3.96
C GLU A 66 -8.47 1.75 4.16
N PHE A 67 -8.93 2.99 4.31
CA PHE A 67 -8.07 4.13 4.65
C PHE A 67 -8.13 4.39 6.16
N ILE A 68 -6.97 4.36 6.81
CA ILE A 68 -6.80 4.55 8.25
C ILE A 68 -6.05 5.86 8.48
N GLN A 69 -6.77 6.86 8.97
CA GLN A 69 -6.23 8.20 9.20
C GLN A 69 -5.53 8.32 10.55
N GLU A 70 -4.33 7.75 10.68
CA GLU A 70 -3.55 7.74 11.92
C GLU A 70 -2.05 7.59 11.62
N LYS A 71 -1.20 7.92 12.60
CA LYS A 71 0.24 7.65 12.56
C LYS A 71 0.50 6.15 12.44
N ALA A 72 1.42 5.79 11.55
CA ALA A 72 1.82 4.40 11.31
C ALA A 72 2.18 3.64 12.60
N GLY A 73 2.91 4.27 13.52
CA GLY A 73 3.32 3.64 14.78
C GLY A 73 2.16 3.26 15.71
N LEU A 74 0.98 3.86 15.55
CA LEU A 74 -0.22 3.53 16.32
C LEU A 74 -1.16 2.59 15.54
N ALA A 75 -1.25 2.74 14.23
CA ALA A 75 -2.18 1.99 13.38
C ALA A 75 -1.66 0.63 12.93
N VAL A 76 -0.38 0.53 12.56
CA VAL A 76 0.17 -0.69 11.95
C VAL A 76 0.19 -1.87 12.94
N PRO A 77 0.68 -1.75 14.19
CA PRO A 77 0.74 -2.90 15.10
C PRO A 77 -0.62 -3.60 15.34
N PRO A 78 -1.71 -2.90 15.74
CA PRO A 78 -2.99 -3.56 15.97
C PRO A 78 -3.61 -4.09 14.66
N LEU A 79 -3.34 -3.45 13.52
CA LEU A 79 -3.80 -3.95 12.22
C LEU A 79 -3.14 -5.29 11.88
N VAL A 80 -1.82 -5.38 12.05
CA VAL A 80 -1.08 -6.62 11.80
C VAL A 80 -1.52 -7.72 12.75
N ASP A 81 -1.71 -7.41 14.04
CA ASP A 81 -2.23 -8.38 15.02
C ASP A 81 -3.60 -8.93 14.63
N ARG A 82 -4.48 -8.08 14.10
CA ARG A 82 -5.79 -8.50 13.57
C ARG A 82 -5.62 -9.45 12.39
N LEU A 83 -4.83 -9.08 11.39
CA LEU A 83 -4.62 -9.87 10.18
C LEU A 83 -3.99 -11.24 10.48
N LEU A 84 -3.03 -11.29 11.41
CA LEU A 84 -2.40 -12.55 11.84
C LEU A 84 -3.36 -13.47 12.60
N LYS A 85 -4.32 -12.91 13.35
CA LYS A 85 -5.37 -13.71 14.02
C LYS A 85 -6.34 -14.29 13.00
N GLU A 86 -6.75 -13.50 12.00
CA GLU A 86 -7.63 -13.93 10.92
C GLU A 86 -6.99 -15.06 10.09
N ALA A 87 -5.69 -14.97 9.79
CA ALA A 87 -4.98 -15.98 8.98
C ALA A 87 -4.76 -17.33 9.69
N ARG A 88 -4.94 -17.40 11.02
CA ARG A 88 -4.78 -18.63 11.81
C ARG A 88 -6.09 -19.41 11.98
N GLN A 89 -7.20 -18.84 11.53
CA GLN A 89 -8.53 -19.47 11.55
C GLN A 89 -8.77 -20.22 10.24
#